data_AF-A0A931UXY1-F1
#
_entry.id   AF-A0A931UXY1-F1
#
_cell.length_a   1.000
_cell.length_b   1.000
_cell.length_c   1.000
_cell.angle_alpha   90.00
_cell.angle_beta   90.00
_cell.angle_gamma   90.00
#
_symmetry.space_group_name_H-M   'P 1'
#
loop_
_entity.id
_entity.type
_entity.pdbx_description
1 polymer ?
#
loop_
_entity_poly.entity_id
_entity_poly.type
_entity_poly.pdbx_seq_one_letter_code
_entity_poly.pdbx_strand_id
1 'polypeptide(L)'
;MATKKVTVTLEAEQLDAIRALVEARGAKSVSAFVQHAVAVSLDDVAGWGALLARALEATGGPMTKAERKWADGVLARRGRVPSRSKRRAA
;
A
#
# COMPACT_ATOMS: atom_id res chain seq x y z
N MET A 1 -8.25 18.21 -16.30
CA MET A 1 -7.52 16.99 -15.85
C MET A 1 -7.21 16.15 -17.08
N ALA A 2 -5.94 15.81 -17.31
CA ALA A 2 -5.57 14.96 -18.44
C ALA A 2 -5.79 13.49 -18.07
N THR A 3 -6.70 12.80 -18.76
CA THR A 3 -6.92 11.36 -18.59
C THR A 3 -5.96 10.56 -19.46
N LYS A 4 -5.40 9.47 -18.94
CA LYS A 4 -4.58 8.52 -19.70
C LYS A 4 -5.28 7.17 -19.74
N LYS A 5 -5.25 6.49 -20.89
CA LYS A 5 -5.73 5.10 -21.01
C LYS A 5 -4.69 4.15 -20.42
N VAL A 6 -5.16 3.15 -19.70
CA VAL A 6 -4.34 2.07 -19.13
C VAL A 6 -4.94 0.75 -19.60
N THR A 7 -4.09 -0.16 -20.07
CA THR A 7 -4.46 -1.55 -20.34
C THR A 7 -4.04 -2.40 -19.16
N VAL A 8 -4.94 -3.24 -18.65
CA VAL A 8 -4.68 -4.14 -17.53
C VAL A 8 -5.14 -5.55 -17.89
N THR A 9 -4.45 -6.55 -17.36
CA THR A 9 -4.86 -7.96 -17.44
C THR A 9 -5.61 -8.30 -16.16
N LEU A 10 -6.79 -8.89 -16.29
CA LEU A 10 -7.60 -9.42 -15.20
C LEU A 10 -7.93 -10.88 -15.52
N GLU A 11 -8.18 -11.67 -14.48
CA GLU A 11 -8.67 -13.04 -14.66
C GLU A 11 -10.07 -13.01 -15.31
N ALA A 12 -10.39 -14.03 -16.10
CA ALA A 12 -11.65 -14.07 -16.84
C ALA A 12 -12.86 -14.04 -15.89
N GLU A 13 -12.77 -14.75 -14.78
CA GLU A 13 -13.80 -14.82 -13.73
C GLU A 13 -14.06 -13.45 -13.10
N GLN A 14 -13.02 -12.61 -12.98
CA GLN A 14 -13.17 -11.25 -12.46
C GLN A 14 -13.93 -10.37 -13.46
N LEU A 15 -13.63 -10.50 -14.76
CA LEU A 15 -14.35 -9.76 -15.79
C LEU A 15 -15.84 -10.14 -15.83
N ASP A 16 -16.14 -11.44 -15.69
CA ASP A 16 -17.52 -11.94 -15.66
C ASP A 16 -18.28 -11.43 -14.43
N ALA A 17 -17.65 -11.44 -13.25
CA ALA A 17 -18.23 -10.87 -12.04
C ALA A 17 -18.51 -9.37 -12.18
N ILE A 18 -17.58 -8.62 -12.80
CA ILE A 18 -17.76 -7.17 -13.06
C ILE A 18 -18.96 -6.96 -13.98
N ARG A 19 -19.08 -7.74 -15.07
CA ARG A 19 -20.22 -7.65 -15.99
C ARG A 19 -21.54 -7.90 -15.27
N ALA A 20 -21.62 -8.96 -14.47
CA ALA A 20 -22.82 -9.27 -13.70
C ALA A 20 -23.23 -8.12 -12.76
N LEU A 21 -22.26 -7.47 -12.10
CA LEU A 21 -22.52 -6.32 -11.22
C LEU A 21 -22.97 -5.07 -12.00
N VAL A 22 -22.39 -4.84 -13.18
CA VAL A 22 -22.76 -3.72 -14.06
C VAL A 22 -24.21 -3.87 -14.51
N GLU A 23 -24.60 -5.08 -14.96
CA GLU A 23 -25.98 -5.40 -15.34
C GLU A 23 -26.94 -5.27 -14.15
N ALA A 24 -26.58 -5.83 -12.99
CA ALA A 24 -27.44 -5.84 -11.81
C ALA A 24 -27.66 -4.45 -11.18
N ARG A 25 -26.66 -3.56 -11.24
CA ARG A 25 -26.72 -2.23 -10.62
C ARG A 25 -26.97 -1.08 -11.61
N GLY A 26 -27.13 -1.39 -12.89
CA GLY A 26 -27.31 -0.37 -13.95
C GLY A 26 -26.11 0.56 -14.11
N ALA A 27 -24.90 0.11 -13.78
CA ALA A 27 -23.70 0.93 -13.92
C ALA A 27 -23.44 1.23 -15.41
N LYS A 28 -22.89 2.41 -15.72
CA LYS A 28 -22.80 2.90 -17.11
C LYS A 28 -21.91 2.07 -18.04
N SER A 29 -20.97 1.27 -17.51
CA SER A 29 -20.11 0.32 -18.24
C SER A 29 -19.11 -0.38 -17.32
N VAL A 30 -18.44 -1.43 -17.83
CA VAL A 30 -17.26 -2.06 -17.20
C VAL A 30 -16.16 -1.02 -16.90
N SER A 31 -15.86 -0.12 -17.86
CA SER A 31 -14.85 0.92 -17.65
C SER A 31 -15.23 1.88 -16.52
N ALA A 32 -16.50 2.24 -16.40
CA ALA A 32 -17.00 3.08 -15.31
C ALA A 32 -16.89 2.35 -13.95
N PHE A 33 -17.17 1.05 -13.91
CA PHE A 33 -16.96 0.23 -12.72
C PHE A 33 -15.48 0.25 -12.29
N VAL A 34 -14.56 0.00 -13.22
CA VAL A 34 -13.12 -0.02 -12.93
C VAL A 34 -12.63 1.35 -12.47
N GLN A 35 -13.08 2.43 -13.11
CA GLN A 35 -12.76 3.80 -12.68
C GLN A 35 -13.24 4.09 -11.25
N HIS A 36 -14.46 3.67 -10.91
CA HIS A 36 -15.00 3.83 -9.57
C HIS A 36 -14.21 3.02 -8.54
N ALA A 37 -13.89 1.75 -8.84
CA ALA A 37 -13.09 0.91 -7.97
C ALA A 37 -11.68 1.49 -7.72
N VAL A 38 -11.04 2.05 -8.76
CA VAL A 38 -9.75 2.75 -8.62
C VAL A 38 -9.87 3.99 -7.75
N ALA A 39 -10.93 4.80 -7.93
CA ALA A 39 -11.16 5.98 -7.09
C ALA A 39 -11.35 5.59 -5.62
N VAL A 40 -12.22 4.61 -5.34
CA VAL A 40 -12.44 4.10 -3.97
C VAL A 40 -11.14 3.58 -3.37
N SER A 41 -10.36 2.80 -4.11
CA SER A 41 -9.09 2.26 -3.61
C SER A 41 -8.07 3.35 -3.27
N LEU A 42 -8.01 4.41 -4.07
CA LEU A 42 -7.14 5.56 -3.80
C LEU A 42 -7.61 6.35 -2.57
N ASP A 43 -8.92 6.57 -2.44
CA ASP A 43 -9.53 7.25 -1.30
C ASP A 43 -9.34 6.46 -0.01
N ASP A 44 -9.48 5.13 -0.05
CA ASP A 44 -9.25 4.25 1.10
C ASP A 44 -7.79 4.34 1.57
N VAL A 45 -6.82 4.26 0.65
CA VAL A 45 -5.39 4.40 1.01
C VAL A 45 -5.10 5.76 1.66
N ALA A 46 -5.68 6.83 1.13
CA ALA A 46 -5.56 8.16 1.72
C ALA A 46 -6.25 8.25 3.10
N GLY A 47 -7.42 7.63 3.25
CA GLY A 47 -8.20 7.55 4.48
C GLY A 47 -7.50 6.77 5.58
N TRP A 48 -6.88 5.63 5.25
CA TRP A 48 -6.08 4.83 6.18
C TRP A 48 -4.88 5.60 6.72
N GLY A 49 -4.18 6.35 5.86
CA GLY A 49 -3.07 7.20 6.30
C GLY A 49 -3.53 8.27 7.29
N ALA A 50 -4.67 8.92 7.02
CA ALA A 50 -5.24 9.93 7.91
C ALA A 50 -5.74 9.34 9.24
N LEU A 51 -6.37 8.16 9.20
CA LEU A 51 -6.83 7.44 10.39
C LEU A 51 -5.64 6.99 11.24
N LEU A 52 -4.62 6.41 10.61
CA LEU A 52 -3.40 5.98 11.29
C LEU A 52 -2.67 7.17 11.92
N ALA A 53 -2.55 8.30 11.21
CA ALA A 53 -1.96 9.51 11.77
C ALA A 53 -2.75 9.97 13.02
N ARG A 54 -4.08 10.04 12.94
CA ARG A 54 -4.89 10.41 14.12
C ARG A 54 -4.74 9.44 15.28
N ALA A 55 -4.70 8.14 15.01
CA ALA A 55 -4.51 7.12 16.04
C ALA A 55 -3.11 7.21 16.68
N LEU A 56 -2.07 7.47 15.89
CA LEU A 56 -0.71 7.71 16.39
C LEU A 56 -0.69 8.94 17.28
N GLU A 57 -1.20 10.08 16.83
CA GLU A 57 -1.32 11.30 17.63
C GLU A 57 -2.03 11.07 18.97
N ALA A 58 -3.12 10.31 18.98
CA ALA A 58 -3.84 9.96 20.21
C ALA A 58 -3.07 9.01 21.15
N THR A 59 -2.08 8.28 20.65
CA THR A 59 -1.34 7.24 21.40
C THR A 59 0.12 7.62 21.70
N GLY A 60 0.54 8.85 21.40
CA GLY A 60 1.89 9.37 21.71
C GLY A 60 2.59 10.05 20.53
N GLY A 61 1.95 10.09 19.36
CA GLY A 61 2.43 10.77 18.16
C GLY A 61 3.55 10.01 17.44
N PRO A 62 4.17 10.64 16.43
CA PRO A 62 5.27 10.04 15.68
C PRO A 62 6.50 9.81 16.58
N MET A 63 7.19 8.69 16.40
CA MET A 63 8.42 8.37 17.15
C MET A 63 9.43 9.52 17.12
N THR A 64 9.84 9.94 18.30
CA THR A 64 10.90 10.94 18.47
C THR A 64 12.24 10.42 17.93
N LYS A 65 13.17 11.34 17.67
CA LYS A 65 14.52 10.98 17.22
C LYS A 65 15.25 10.09 18.23
N ALA A 66 15.00 10.27 19.53
CA ALA A 66 15.63 9.49 20.58
C ALA A 66 15.09 8.06 20.62
N GLU A 67 13.76 7.88 20.54
CA GLU A 67 13.12 6.57 20.49
C GLU A 67 13.49 5.81 19.23
N ARG A 68 13.58 6.51 18.08
CA ARG A 68 14.00 5.90 16.82
C ARG A 68 15.44 5.39 16.91
N LYS A 69 16.36 6.21 17.43
CA LYS A 69 17.76 5.82 17.65
C LYS A 69 17.90 4.64 18.61
N TRP A 70 17.07 4.59 19.66
CA TRP A 70 17.01 3.44 20.56
C TRP A 70 16.51 2.18 19.85
N ALA A 71 15.39 2.28 19.12
CA ALA A 71 14.79 1.16 18.39
C ALA A 71 15.74 0.60 17.33
N ASP A 72 16.38 1.45 16.53
CA ASP A 72 17.41 1.08 15.57
C ASP A 72 18.56 0.32 16.26
N GLY A 73 18.97 0.78 17.45
CA GLY A 73 20.00 0.14 18.26
C GLY A 73 19.61 -1.24 18.80
N VAL A 74 18.34 -1.50 19.07
CA VAL A 74 17.83 -2.81 19.53
C VAL A 74 17.63 -3.76 18.35
N LEU A 75 17.03 -3.27 17.26
CA LEU A 75 16.73 -4.06 16.07
C LEU A 75 18.00 -4.44 15.29
N ALA A 76 18.98 -3.54 15.17
CA ALA A 76 20.25 -3.83 14.50
C ALA A 76 21.10 -4.88 15.23
N ARG A 77 20.95 -5.04 16.55
CA ARG A 77 21.66 -6.09 17.32
C ARG A 77 21.12 -7.49 17.05
N ARG A 78 19.85 -7.63 16.67
CA ARG A 78 19.23 -8.92 16.31
C ARG A 78 19.50 -9.36 14.86
N GLY A 79 19.92 -8.44 13.98
CA GLY A 79 20.06 -8.70 12.54
C GLY A 79 21.49 -8.87 12.01
N ARG A 80 22.54 -8.70 12.83
CA ARG A 80 23.92 -8.81 12.33
C ARG A 80 24.37 -10.28 12.30
N VAL A 81 24.08 -10.98 11.19
CA VAL A 81 24.95 -12.10 10.77
C VAL A 81 26.30 -11.47 10.40
N PRO A 82 27.43 -11.85 11.03
CA PRO A 82 28.72 -11.26 10.67
C PRO A 82 29.05 -11.66 9.24
N SER A 83 29.07 -10.70 8.31
CA SER A 83 29.65 -10.95 7.00
C SER A 83 31.14 -11.20 7.20
N ARG A 84 31.58 -12.43 6.91
CA ARG A 84 33.00 -12.81 6.84
C ARG A 84 33.65 -12.02 5.71
N SER A 85 34.09 -10.81 6.03
CA SER A 85 34.85 -9.96 5.13
C SER A 85 36.31 -9.94 5.56
N LYS A 86 37.14 -10.52 4.68
CA LYS A 86 38.61 -10.41 4.54
C LYS A 86 39.50 -11.22 5.49
N ARG A 87 40.17 -12.20 4.89
CA ARG A 87 41.65 -12.16 4.75
C ARG A 87 42.05 -12.66 3.35
N ARG A 88 42.37 -11.71 2.47
CA ARG A 88 43.45 -11.88 1.49
C ARG A 88 44.75 -11.65 2.26
N ALA A 89 45.67 -12.62 2.24
CA ALA A 89 47.13 -12.43 2.28
C ALA A 89 47.82 -13.80 2.39
N ALA A 90 48.38 -14.27 1.28
CA ALA A 90 49.73 -14.83 1.11
C ALA A 90 49.90 -15.18 -0.37
#